data_AF-A0A8T7IR78-F1
#
_entry.id   AF-A0A8T7IR78-F1
#
_cell.length_a   1.000
_cell.length_b   1.000
_cell.length_c   1.000
_cell.angle_alpha   90.00
_cell.angle_beta   90.00
_cell.angle_gamma   90.00
#
_symmetry.space_group_name_H-M   'P 1'
#
loop_
_entity.id
_entity.type
_entity.pdbx_description
1 polymer ?
#
loop_
_entity_poly.entity_id
_entity_poly.type
_entity_poly.pdbx_seq_one_letter_code
_entity_poly.pdbx_strand_id
1 'polypeptide(L)'
;MSSSNEAQGSPVVEAIKWLLVFILLGASIAAANYSSGLFPNQWAQWGAVAVLGLAAAGMALLTGKGKAFVGAFAASRTEMRKVVWPTNKETNQSTLIVLVVVVIMGIFLYLADMLLGWVISSIIG
;
A
#
# COMPACT_ATOMS: atom_id res chain seq x y z
N MET A 1 5.10 21.07 32.59
CA MET A 1 5.82 22.29 32.15
C MET A 1 6.58 21.95 30.86
N SER A 2 6.37 22.80 29.84
CA SER A 2 7.09 22.96 28.54
C SER A 2 7.10 21.84 27.48
N SER A 3 5.95 21.31 27.05
CA SER A 3 5.87 20.47 25.83
C SER A 3 5.54 21.26 24.55
N SER A 4 5.92 22.54 24.46
CA SER A 4 5.36 23.45 23.45
C SER A 4 6.36 24.22 22.60
N ASN A 5 7.65 23.87 22.47
CA ASN A 5 8.57 24.81 21.79
C ASN A 5 9.91 24.32 21.20
N GLU A 6 10.04 23.13 20.59
CA GLU A 6 11.33 22.77 19.95
C GLU A 6 11.29 22.14 18.53
N ALA A 7 10.12 22.02 17.88
CA ALA A 7 10.07 21.48 16.51
C ALA A 7 9.09 22.18 15.56
N GLN A 8 8.62 23.39 15.89
CA GLN A 8 7.69 24.12 15.04
C GLN A 8 8.42 25.19 14.23
N GLY A 9 8.84 24.83 13.02
CA GLY A 9 8.90 25.84 11.97
C GLY A 9 7.52 26.49 11.83
N SER A 10 7.46 27.77 11.48
CA SER A 10 6.19 28.52 11.41
C SER A 10 5.09 27.71 10.70
N PRO A 11 3.88 27.60 11.28
CA PRO A 11 2.78 26.82 10.69
C PRO A 11 2.45 27.29 9.27
N VAL A 12 2.67 28.57 8.99
CA VAL A 12 2.53 29.17 7.66
C VAL A 12 3.58 28.62 6.68
N VAL A 13 4.82 28.44 7.13
CA VAL A 13 5.90 27.88 6.31
C VAL A 13 5.64 26.40 5.99
N GLU A 14 5.11 25.64 6.94
CA GLU A 14 4.69 24.25 6.66
C GLU A 14 3.52 24.19 5.68
N ALA A 15 2.51 25.05 5.87
CA ALA A 15 1.38 25.16 4.94
C ALA A 15 1.83 25.53 3.52
N ILE A 16 2.78 26.47 3.39
CA ILE A 16 3.38 26.84 2.10
C ILE A 16 4.12 25.67 1.45
N LYS A 17 4.91 24.91 2.22
CA LYS A 17 5.60 23.70 1.71
C LYS A 17 4.61 22.65 1.21
N TRP A 18 3.52 22.42 1.94
CA TRP A 18 2.46 21.51 1.53
C TRP A 18 1.71 21.99 0.28
N LEU A 19 1.41 23.29 0.20
CA LEU A 19 0.80 23.88 -0.98
C LEU A 19 1.69 23.69 -2.22
N LEU A 20 3.00 23.89 -2.07
CA LEU A 20 3.99 23.64 -3.13
C LEU A 20 4.01 22.17 -3.56
N VAL A 21 3.95 21.22 -2.61
CA VAL A 21 3.84 19.78 -2.92
C VAL A 21 2.57 19.47 -3.70
N PHE A 22 1.43 20.05 -3.33
CA PHE A 22 0.17 19.85 -4.07
C PHE A 22 0.22 20.46 -5.47
N ILE A 23 0.86 21.62 -5.65
CA ILE A 23 1.10 22.21 -6.97
C ILE A 23 1.97 21.29 -7.82
N LEU A 24 3.06 20.75 -7.27
CA LEU A 24 3.94 19.83 -7.98
C LEU A 24 3.22 18.52 -8.37
N LEU A 25 2.40 17.97 -7.48
CA LEU A 25 1.56 16.81 -7.79
C LEU A 25 0.51 17.12 -8.86
N GLY A 26 -0.17 18.26 -8.74
CA GLY A 26 -1.12 18.73 -9.73
C GLY A 26 -0.47 18.92 -11.11
N ALA A 27 0.72 19.52 -11.15
CA ALA A 27 1.51 19.66 -12.37
C ALA A 27 1.94 18.30 -12.93
N SER A 28 2.30 17.34 -12.08
CA SER A 28 2.62 15.97 -12.50
C SER A 28 1.41 15.26 -13.12
N ILE A 29 0.22 15.38 -12.53
CA ILE A 29 -1.01 14.77 -13.04
C ILE A 29 -1.46 15.46 -14.32
N ALA A 30 -1.37 16.79 -14.38
CA ALA A 30 -1.67 17.56 -15.59
C ALA A 30 -0.69 17.22 -16.72
N ALA A 31 0.61 17.07 -16.43
CA ALA A 31 1.59 16.60 -17.40
C ALA A 31 1.26 15.19 -17.90
N ALA A 32 0.72 14.29 -17.08
CA ALA A 32 0.29 12.97 -17.54
C ALA A 32 -0.92 13.01 -18.48
N ASN A 33 -1.85 13.95 -18.30
CA ASN A 33 -3.13 13.97 -19.03
C ASN A 33 -3.16 14.92 -20.24
N TYR A 34 -2.51 16.08 -20.15
CA TYR A 34 -2.59 17.13 -21.18
C TYR A 34 -1.39 17.17 -22.13
N SER A 35 -0.35 16.37 -21.89
CA SER A 35 0.91 16.47 -22.63
C SER A 35 0.98 15.64 -23.93
N SER A 36 -0.17 15.15 -24.41
CA SER A 36 -0.28 14.35 -25.64
C SER A 36 0.28 15.03 -26.91
N GLY A 37 0.49 16.35 -26.89
CA GLY A 37 1.16 17.13 -27.95
C GLY A 37 2.52 17.73 -27.59
N LEU A 38 2.99 17.61 -26.33
CA LEU A 38 4.25 18.22 -25.85
C LEU A 38 5.43 17.25 -25.88
N PHE A 39 5.17 15.95 -25.80
CA PHE A 39 6.21 14.91 -25.80
C PHE A 39 5.97 13.90 -26.92
N PRO A 40 6.97 13.62 -27.77
CA PRO A 40 6.82 12.75 -28.94
C PRO A 40 6.64 11.26 -28.61
N ASN A 41 6.92 10.84 -27.38
CA ASN A 41 6.82 9.45 -26.93
C ASN A 41 6.24 9.34 -25.51
N GLN A 42 5.37 8.34 -25.32
CA GLN A 42 4.74 8.03 -24.02
C GLN A 42 5.78 7.86 -22.90
N TRP A 43 6.93 7.25 -23.20
CA TRP A 43 7.97 6.97 -22.22
C TRP A 43 8.60 8.24 -21.61
N ALA A 44 8.76 9.31 -22.39
CA ALA A 44 9.27 10.59 -21.87
C ALA A 44 8.25 11.28 -20.95
N GLN A 45 6.95 11.13 -21.22
CA GLN A 45 5.89 11.63 -20.34
C GLN A 45 5.91 10.92 -18.99
N TRP A 46 5.94 9.59 -18.99
CA TRP A 46 6.05 8.80 -17.77
C TRP A 46 7.36 9.08 -17.01
N GLY A 47 8.45 9.35 -17.73
CA GLY A 47 9.71 9.81 -17.14
C GLY A 47 9.59 11.17 -16.44
N ALA A 48 8.96 12.16 -17.08
CA ALA A 48 8.74 13.49 -16.48
C ALA A 48 7.81 13.42 -15.26
N VAL A 49 6.76 12.61 -15.32
CA VAL A 49 5.85 12.33 -14.19
C VAL A 49 6.59 11.67 -13.04
N ALA A 50 7.44 10.68 -13.32
CA ALA A 50 8.25 10.03 -12.30
C ALA A 50 9.20 11.02 -11.62
N VAL A 51 9.88 11.88 -12.38
CA VAL A 51 10.80 12.89 -11.83
C VAL A 51 10.07 13.91 -10.97
N LEU A 52 8.93 14.44 -11.41
CA LEU A 52 8.12 15.39 -10.65
C LEU A 52 7.51 14.75 -9.39
N GLY A 53 7.01 13.52 -9.50
CA GLY A 53 6.50 12.75 -8.38
C GLY A 53 7.58 12.44 -7.34
N LEU A 54 8.78 12.07 -7.78
CA LEU A 54 9.93 11.85 -6.89
C LEU A 54 10.39 13.15 -6.21
N ALA A 55 10.39 14.28 -6.92
CA ALA A 55 10.72 15.58 -6.34
C ALA A 55 9.69 16.00 -5.28
N ALA A 56 8.40 15.81 -5.55
CA ALA A 56 7.33 16.06 -4.59
C ALA A 56 7.44 15.15 -3.35
N ALA A 57 7.72 13.86 -3.55
CA ALA A 57 7.96 12.92 -2.47
C ALA A 57 9.18 13.31 -1.62
N GLY A 58 10.29 13.68 -2.25
CA GLY A 58 11.49 14.17 -1.56
C GLY A 58 11.20 15.43 -0.73
N MET A 59 10.45 16.38 -1.28
CA MET A 59 10.07 17.61 -0.58
C MET A 59 9.10 17.35 0.57
N ALA A 60 8.18 16.40 0.42
CA ALA A 60 7.28 15.96 1.49
C ALA A 60 8.05 15.31 2.66
N LEU A 61 9.04 14.46 2.36
CA LEU A 61 9.87 13.81 3.38
C LEU A 61 10.74 14.79 4.17
N LEU A 62 11.17 15.90 3.55
CA LEU A 62 11.96 16.95 4.20
C LEU A 62 11.13 17.90 5.08
N THR A 63 9.79 17.81 5.03
CA THR A 63 8.87 18.62 5.86
C THR A 63 8.77 18.06 7.28
N GLY A 64 8.41 18.88 8.28
CA GLY A 64 8.33 18.47 9.70
C GLY A 64 7.49 17.21 9.93
N LYS A 65 6.34 17.13 9.26
CA LYS A 65 5.49 15.92 9.24
C LYS A 65 6.15 14.71 8.56
N GLY A 66 6.92 14.94 7.49
CA GLY A 66 7.66 13.88 6.77
C GLY A 66 8.75 13.25 7.63
N LYS A 67 9.54 14.06 8.32
CA LYS A 67 10.57 13.58 9.25
C LYS A 67 9.96 12.84 10.44
N ALA A 68 8.82 13.30 10.96
CA ALA A 68 8.09 12.61 12.03
C ALA A 68 7.61 11.21 11.59
N PHE A 69 7.12 11.08 10.35
CA PHE A 69 6.77 9.78 9.77
C PHE A 69 7.96 8.82 9.65
N VAL A 70 9.12 9.32 9.21
CA VAL A 70 10.35 8.51 9.14
C VAL A 70 10.82 8.07 10.53
N GLY A 71 10.74 8.96 11.52
CA GLY A 71 11.03 8.64 12.92
C GLY A 71 10.07 7.59 13.49
N ALA A 72 8.78 7.71 13.21
CA ALA A 72 7.77 6.72 13.61
C ALA A 72 8.00 5.35 12.95
N PHE A 73 8.43 5.31 11.68
CA PHE A 73 8.79 4.08 10.99
C PHE A 73 10.03 3.41 11.63
N ALA A 74 11.06 4.20 11.96
CA ALA A 74 12.24 3.70 12.66
C ALA A 74 11.92 3.16 14.07
N ALA A 75 11.03 3.83 14.80
CA ALA A 75 10.52 3.36 16.09
C ALA A 75 9.74 2.05 15.95
N SER A 76 8.83 1.97 14.97
CA SER A 76 8.06 0.75 14.66
C SER A 76 8.96 -0.45 14.33
N ARG A 77 10.05 -0.23 13.57
CA ARG A 77 11.04 -1.29 13.29
C ARG A 77 11.76 -1.78 14.55
N THR A 78 11.92 -0.92 15.54
CA THR A 78 12.54 -1.27 16.83
C THR A 78 11.57 -2.08 17.69
N GLU A 79 10.27 -1.77 17.66
CA GLU A 79 9.23 -2.54 18.33
C GLU A 79 8.96 -3.89 17.64
N MET A 80 9.01 -3.95 16.31
CA MET A 80 8.92 -5.22 15.56
C MET A 80 9.99 -6.23 15.97
N ARG A 81 11.17 -5.76 16.38
CA ARG A 81 12.24 -6.64 16.88
C ARG A 81 11.94 -7.24 18.25
N LYS A 82 10.99 -6.68 19.00
CA LYS A 82 10.50 -7.22 20.27
C LYS A 82 9.39 -8.25 20.08
N VAL A 83 8.83 -8.36 18.87
CA VAL A 83 7.88 -9.42 18.53
C VAL A 83 8.66 -10.73 18.44
N VAL A 84 8.59 -11.50 19.51
CA VAL A 84 9.04 -12.89 19.51
C VAL A 84 8.03 -13.66 18.68
N TRP A 85 8.38 -13.91 17.42
CA TRP A 85 7.53 -14.74 16.57
C TRP A 85 7.54 -16.18 17.09
N PRO A 86 6.35 -16.82 17.17
CA PRO A 86 6.24 -18.21 17.58
C PRO A 86 7.08 -19.10 16.66
N THR A 87 7.58 -20.20 17.23
CA THR A 87 8.50 -21.09 16.52
C THR A 87 7.79 -21.74 15.32
N ASN A 88 8.52 -21.94 14.21
CA ASN A 88 7.96 -22.46 12.95
C ASN A 88 7.19 -23.79 13.07
N LYS A 89 7.44 -24.56 14.14
CA LYS A 89 6.78 -25.85 14.37
C LYS A 89 5.30 -25.70 14.73
N GLU A 90 4.93 -24.69 15.50
CA GLU A 90 3.55 -24.45 15.95
C GLU A 90 2.70 -23.80 14.84
N THR A 91 3.30 -22.87 14.09
CA THR A 91 2.66 -22.22 12.93
C THR A 91 2.36 -23.20 11.80
N ASN A 92 3.27 -24.14 11.53
CA ASN A 92 3.06 -25.16 10.50
C ASN A 92 2.00 -26.17 10.92
N GLN A 93 1.92 -26.54 12.20
CA GLN A 93 0.91 -27.49 12.68
C GLN A 93 -0.51 -26.92 12.53
N SER A 94 -0.72 -25.67 12.92
CA SER A 94 -2.02 -25.00 12.77
C SER A 94 -2.41 -24.81 11.30
N THR A 95 -1.46 -24.45 10.43
CA THR A 95 -1.71 -24.30 8.98
C THR A 95 -2.06 -25.65 8.33
N LEU A 96 -1.37 -26.74 8.72
CA LEU A 96 -1.63 -28.08 8.19
C LEU A 96 -3.02 -28.58 8.58
N ILE A 97 -3.45 -28.34 9.83
CA ILE A 97 -4.82 -28.66 10.28
C ILE A 97 -5.85 -27.92 9.42
N VAL A 98 -5.69 -26.61 9.23
CA VAL A 98 -6.62 -25.83 8.39
C VAL A 98 -6.64 -26.34 6.95
N LEU A 99 -5.47 -26.66 6.38
CA LEU A 99 -5.36 -27.17 5.02
C LEU A 99 -6.09 -28.52 4.84
N VAL A 100 -5.98 -29.42 5.83
CA VAL A 100 -6.73 -30.69 5.84
C VAL A 100 -8.24 -30.43 5.86
N VAL A 101 -8.72 -29.52 6.71
CA VAL A 101 -10.15 -29.18 6.79
C VAL A 101 -10.65 -28.58 5.46
N VAL A 102 -9.88 -27.69 4.84
CA VAL A 102 -10.23 -27.09 3.54
C VAL A 102 -10.29 -28.14 2.44
N VAL A 103 -9.36 -29.10 2.40
CA VAL A 103 -9.37 -30.20 1.43
C VAL A 103 -10.62 -31.08 1.62
N ILE A 104 -10.95 -31.43 2.86
CA ILE A 104 -12.16 -32.22 3.16
C ILE A 104 -13.42 -31.49 2.69
N MET A 105 -13.54 -30.19 3.01
CA MET A 105 -14.68 -29.37 2.59
C MET A 105 -14.74 -29.22 1.07
N GLY A 106 -13.60 -29.04 0.41
CA GLY A 106 -13.51 -28.99 -1.05
C GLY A 106 -13.98 -30.28 -1.72
N ILE A 107 -13.58 -31.44 -1.19
CA ILE A 107 -14.05 -32.75 -1.68
C ILE A 107 -15.55 -32.91 -1.44
N PHE A 108 -16.05 -32.54 -0.26
CA PHE A 108 -17.46 -32.64 0.07
C PHE A 108 -18.33 -31.79 -0.88
N LEU A 109 -17.95 -30.53 -1.10
CA LEU A 109 -18.65 -29.66 -2.03
C LEU A 109 -18.57 -30.21 -3.46
N TYR A 110 -17.38 -30.61 -3.92
CA TYR A 110 -17.22 -31.20 -5.25
C TYR A 110 -18.13 -32.41 -5.49
N LEU A 111 -18.25 -33.32 -4.51
CA LEU A 111 -19.16 -34.46 -4.60
C LEU A 111 -20.63 -34.04 -4.60
N ALA A 112 -21.00 -33.05 -3.77
CA ALA A 112 -22.35 -32.51 -3.75
C ALA A 112 -22.71 -31.85 -5.08
N ASP A 113 -21.80 -31.05 -5.65
CA ASP A 113 -21.97 -30.41 -6.96
C ASP A 113 -22.10 -31.46 -8.09
N MET A 114 -21.29 -32.52 -8.05
CA MET A 114 -21.39 -33.63 -9.01
C MET A 114 -22.73 -34.37 -8.89
N LEU A 115 -23.20 -34.61 -7.66
CA LEU A 115 -24.50 -35.25 -7.41
C LEU A 115 -25.66 -34.37 -7.87
N LEU A 116 -25.64 -33.08 -7.52
CA LEU A 116 -26.65 -32.12 -7.96
C LEU A 116 -26.66 -32.00 -9.48
N GLY A 117 -25.48 -31.91 -10.11
CA GLY A 117 -25.35 -31.90 -11.57
C GLY A 117 -25.93 -33.15 -12.22
N TRP A 118 -25.68 -34.34 -11.64
CA TRP A 118 -26.28 -35.59 -12.12
C TRP A 118 -27.81 -35.61 -12.00
N VAL A 119 -28.35 -35.16 -10.85
CA VAL A 119 -29.81 -35.07 -10.63
C VAL A 119 -30.46 -34.11 -11.63
N ILE A 120 -29.89 -32.91 -11.80
CA ILE A 120 -30.41 -31.90 -12.74
C ILE A 120 -30.34 -32.43 -14.17
N SER A 121 -29.22 -33.05 -14.56
CA SER A 121 -29.07 -33.67 -15.88
C SER A 121 -30.04 -34.82 -16.13
N SER A 122 -30.49 -35.53 -15.09
CA SER A 122 -31.48 -36.61 -15.22
C SER A 122 -32.93 -36.09 -15.30
N ILE A 123 -33.16 -34.82 -14.94
CA ILE A 123 -34.48 -34.18 -14.97
C ILE A 123 -34.66 -33.34 -16.24
N ILE A 124 -33.60 -32.63 -16.67
CA ILE A 124 -33.62 -31.78 -17.88
C ILE A 124 -33.23 -32.60 -19.13
N GLY A 125 -32.43 -33.65 -18.96
CA GLY A 125 -32.15 -34.65 -19.99
C GLY A 125 -33.29 -35.61 -20.19
#